data_AF-A0A6G0YX78-F1
#
_entry.id   AF-A0A6G0YX78-F1
#
_cell.length_a   1.000
_cell.length_b   1.000
_cell.length_c   1.000
_cell.angle_alpha   90.00
_cell.angle_beta   90.00
_cell.angle_gamma   90.00
#
_symmetry.space_group_name_H-M   'P 1'
#
loop_
_entity.id
_entity.type
_entity.pdbx_description
1 polymer ?
#
loop_
_entity_poly.entity_id
_entity_poly.type
_entity_poly.pdbx_seq_one_letter_code
_entity_poly.pdbx_strand_id
1 'polypeptide(L)'
;MLLVLAYVPKDKVVDAFEKLLDTYFYIQNEKELMPIIDYFEGNWIGRLHRNKKRREPNFPINIWNCYSLVSADLPRTNNSVEGWHNCFSAMLNSSSHPTIWKFINALQKEKQLNRMKIKQYVAGMEPSSKKIYKDWNAKIKKICIDYENRTID
;
A
#
# COMPACT_ATOMS: atom_id res chain seq x y z
N MET A 1 -14.14 5.51 -5.20
CA MET A 1 -13.22 6.63 -5.51
C MET A 1 -12.25 6.94 -4.38
N LEU A 2 -12.65 6.94 -3.10
CA LEU A 2 -11.78 7.32 -1.96
C LEU A 2 -10.41 6.59 -1.90
N LEU A 3 -10.36 5.30 -2.27
CA LEU A 3 -9.11 4.53 -2.29
C LEU A 3 -8.04 5.10 -3.24
N VAL A 4 -8.44 5.88 -4.24
CA VAL A 4 -7.52 6.49 -5.21
C VAL A 4 -6.65 7.56 -4.54
N LEU A 5 -7.09 8.13 -3.42
CA LEU A 5 -6.31 9.11 -2.63
C LEU A 5 -4.97 8.55 -2.16
N ALA A 6 -4.81 7.22 -2.07
CA ALA A 6 -3.53 6.61 -1.75
C ALA A 6 -2.45 6.86 -2.83
N TYR A 7 -2.86 7.26 -4.02
CA TYR A 7 -2.00 7.51 -5.18
C TYR A 7 -1.91 8.99 -5.54
N VAL A 8 -2.28 9.87 -4.62
CA VAL A 8 -2.13 11.34 -4.74
C VAL A 8 -0.88 11.76 -3.95
N PRO A 9 -0.12 12.79 -4.38
CA PRO A 9 0.94 13.37 -3.56
C PRO A 9 0.47 13.67 -2.13
N LYS A 10 1.27 13.31 -1.11
CA LYS A 10 0.84 13.36 0.30
C LYS A 10 0.28 14.71 0.71
N ASP A 11 0.89 15.79 0.25
CA ASP A 11 0.52 17.17 0.50
C ASP A 11 -0.77 17.60 -0.22
N LYS A 12 -1.20 16.88 -1.24
CA LYS A 12 -2.41 17.15 -2.04
C LYS A 12 -3.60 16.26 -1.68
N VAL A 13 -3.43 15.30 -0.78
CA VAL A 13 -4.48 14.32 -0.42
C VAL A 13 -5.73 15.01 0.13
N VAL A 14 -5.57 16.00 1.01
CA VAL A 14 -6.69 16.73 1.62
C VAL A 14 -7.46 17.52 0.55
N ASP A 15 -6.74 18.30 -0.26
CA ASP A 15 -7.34 19.07 -1.36
C ASP A 15 -8.07 18.16 -2.36
N ALA A 16 -7.48 17.01 -2.70
CA ALA A 16 -8.09 16.04 -3.60
C ALA A 16 -9.34 15.38 -2.99
N PHE A 17 -9.36 15.15 -1.67
CA PHE A 17 -10.54 14.67 -0.97
C PHE A 17 -11.67 15.70 -0.99
N GLU A 18 -11.38 16.97 -0.70
CA GLU A 18 -12.38 18.05 -0.74
C GLU A 18 -12.97 18.20 -2.16
N LYS A 19 -12.12 18.28 -3.19
CA LYS A 19 -12.56 18.32 -4.60
C LYS A 19 -13.39 17.11 -5.01
N LEU A 20 -13.09 15.93 -4.45
CA LEU A 20 -13.85 14.72 -4.72
C LEU A 20 -15.27 14.81 -4.17
N LEU A 21 -15.44 15.38 -2.98
CA LEU A 21 -16.75 15.60 -2.37
C LEU A 21 -17.58 16.63 -3.15
N ASP A 22 -16.93 17.59 -3.80
CA ASP A 22 -17.59 18.60 -4.65
C ASP A 22 -18.05 18.05 -6.02
N THR A 23 -17.75 16.78 -6.36
CA THR A 23 -18.21 16.19 -7.61
C THR A 23 -19.71 15.88 -7.57
N TYR A 24 -20.36 15.95 -8.74
CA TYR A 24 -21.80 15.68 -8.89
C TYR A 24 -22.25 14.36 -8.24
N PHE A 25 -21.43 13.30 -8.36
CA PHE A 25 -21.75 12.00 -7.77
C PHE A 25 -21.86 12.05 -6.24
N TYR A 26 -20.93 12.74 -5.56
CA TYR A 26 -20.93 12.82 -4.10
C TYR A 26 -22.03 13.76 -3.58
N ILE A 27 -22.28 14.87 -4.29
CA ILE A 27 -23.36 15.81 -3.95
C ILE A 27 -24.73 15.14 -4.08
N GLN A 28 -25.00 14.44 -5.18
CA GLN A 28 -26.31 13.81 -5.41
C GLN A 28 -26.60 12.67 -4.41
N ASN A 29 -25.57 11.94 -4.00
CA ASN A 29 -25.70 10.78 -3.12
C ASN A 29 -25.26 11.09 -1.67
N GLU A 30 -25.22 12.37 -1.29
CA GLU A 30 -24.68 12.82 0.00
C GLU A 30 -25.30 12.04 1.17
N LYS A 31 -26.63 11.92 1.22
CA LYS A 31 -27.33 11.24 2.33
C LYS A 31 -26.90 9.79 2.51
N GLU A 32 -26.65 9.08 1.42
CA GLU A 32 -26.26 7.67 1.44
C GLU A 32 -24.76 7.51 1.74
N LEU A 33 -23.94 8.44 1.23
CA LEU A 33 -22.49 8.39 1.36
C LEU A 33 -21.98 9.03 2.66
N MET A 34 -22.78 9.88 3.32
CA MET A 34 -22.38 10.62 4.52
C MET A 34 -21.79 9.73 5.61
N PRO A 35 -22.37 8.56 5.96
CA PRO A 35 -21.77 7.68 6.97
C PRO A 35 -20.35 7.21 6.60
N ILE A 36 -20.11 6.96 5.30
CA ILE A 36 -18.79 6.53 4.79
C ILE A 36 -17.83 7.72 4.76
N ILE A 37 -18.29 8.89 4.32
CA ILE A 37 -17.49 10.13 4.28
C ILE A 37 -17.07 10.52 5.69
N ASP A 38 -18.01 10.56 6.65
CA ASP A 38 -17.75 10.91 8.05
C ASP A 38 -16.75 9.97 8.72
N TYR A 39 -16.89 8.67 8.44
CA TYR A 39 -15.94 7.66 8.92
C TYR A 39 -14.57 7.88 8.28
N PHE A 40 -14.52 8.06 6.96
CA PHE A 40 -13.27 8.19 6.23
C PHE A 40 -12.51 9.45 6.63
N GLU A 41 -13.22 10.59 6.69
CA GLU A 41 -12.64 11.86 7.10
C GLU A 41 -12.14 11.77 8.55
N GLY A 42 -12.91 11.18 9.47
CA GLY A 42 -12.50 11.05 10.87
C GLY A 42 -11.25 10.19 11.08
N ASN A 43 -11.11 9.11 10.31
CA ASN A 43 -10.05 8.12 10.53
C ASN A 43 -8.79 8.37 9.69
N TRP A 44 -8.92 8.89 8.47
CA TRP A 44 -7.84 8.88 7.47
C TRP A 44 -7.41 10.26 6.98
N ILE A 45 -8.30 11.26 7.01
CA ILE A 45 -8.02 12.64 6.56
C ILE A 45 -7.83 13.59 7.74
N GLY A 46 -8.60 13.38 8.82
CA GLY A 46 -8.72 14.27 9.98
C GLY A 46 -9.82 15.30 9.76
N ARG A 47 -10.69 15.59 10.74
CA ARG A 47 -11.82 16.54 10.55
C ARG A 47 -11.39 18.00 10.71
N LEU A 48 -11.95 18.90 9.91
CA LEU A 48 -11.74 20.34 10.06
C LEU A 48 -12.59 20.90 11.22
N HIS A 49 -11.95 21.47 12.24
CA HIS A 49 -12.67 22.17 13.31
C HIS A 49 -13.09 23.58 12.89
N ARG A 50 -14.05 24.16 13.63
CA ARG A 50 -14.51 25.56 13.46
C ARG A 50 -13.38 26.61 13.52
N ASN A 51 -12.27 26.29 14.19
CA ASN A 51 -11.08 27.15 14.27
C ASN A 51 -10.12 27.01 13.06
N LYS A 52 -10.56 26.35 11.98
CA LYS A 52 -9.79 26.04 10.76
C LYS A 52 -8.57 25.14 11.00
N LYS A 53 -8.43 24.51 12.17
CA LYS A 53 -7.41 23.47 12.39
C LYS A 53 -8.00 22.10 12.10
N ARG A 54 -7.31 21.31 11.30
CA ARG A 54 -7.66 19.91 11.05
C ARG A 54 -7.13 19.07 12.21
N ARG A 55 -7.98 18.21 12.78
CA ARG A 55 -7.57 17.26 13.82
C ARG A 55 -6.67 16.19 13.17
N GLU A 56 -5.66 15.72 13.89
CA GLU A 56 -4.88 14.56 13.45
C GLU A 56 -5.79 13.33 13.27
N PRO A 57 -5.75 12.66 12.10
CA PRO A 57 -6.48 11.42 11.88
C PRO A 57 -5.95 10.29 12.77
N ASN A 58 -6.79 9.29 13.04
CA ASN A 58 -6.36 8.06 13.73
C ASN A 58 -5.24 7.34 12.95
N PHE A 59 -5.29 7.43 11.62
CA PHE A 59 -4.33 6.84 10.69
C PHE A 59 -3.72 7.93 9.81
N PRO A 60 -2.54 8.46 10.18
CA PRO A 60 -1.87 9.50 9.43
C PRO A 60 -1.62 9.14 7.96
N ILE A 61 -1.74 10.13 7.07
CA ILE A 61 -1.60 9.96 5.60
C ILE A 61 -0.30 9.24 5.23
N ASN A 62 0.76 9.46 6.00
CA ASN A 62 2.06 8.88 5.71
C ASN A 62 2.11 7.35 5.78
N ILE A 63 1.20 6.69 6.51
CA ILE A 63 1.22 5.23 6.72
C ILE A 63 0.52 4.46 5.59
N TRP A 64 -0.46 5.08 4.92
CA TRP A 64 -1.31 4.42 3.92
C TRP A 64 -1.11 4.95 2.50
N ASN A 65 -0.51 6.12 2.34
CA ASN A 65 -0.21 6.68 1.03
C ASN A 65 0.88 5.88 0.31
N CYS A 66 0.62 5.55 -0.95
CA CYS A 66 1.46 4.75 -1.82
C CYS A 66 2.20 5.57 -2.88
N TYR A 67 1.99 6.89 -2.97
CA TYR A 67 2.50 7.72 -4.07
C TYR A 67 4.03 7.65 -4.19
N SER A 68 4.75 7.82 -3.08
CA SER A 68 6.21 7.74 -3.05
C SER A 68 6.72 6.33 -3.37
N LEU A 69 6.01 5.28 -2.92
CA LEU A 69 6.36 3.89 -3.21
C LEU A 69 6.24 3.59 -4.70
N VAL A 70 5.16 4.04 -5.33
CA VAL A 70 4.95 3.88 -6.78
C VAL A 70 6.04 4.61 -7.57
N SER A 71 6.36 5.84 -7.16
CA SER A 71 7.39 6.65 -7.81
C SER A 71 8.77 5.98 -7.74
N ALA A 72 9.08 5.36 -6.59
CA ALA A 72 10.33 4.64 -6.34
C ALA A 72 10.34 3.18 -6.85
N ASP A 73 9.29 2.72 -7.54
CA ASP A 73 9.13 1.32 -7.99
C ASP A 73 9.14 0.29 -6.85
N LEU A 74 8.73 0.69 -5.65
CA LEU A 74 8.71 -0.15 -4.47
C LEU A 74 7.39 -0.91 -4.33
N PRO A 75 7.39 -2.10 -3.67
CA PRO A 75 6.18 -2.82 -3.33
C PRO A 75 5.21 -1.96 -2.50
N ARG A 76 3.93 -1.95 -2.89
CA ARG A 76 2.86 -1.22 -2.20
C ARG A 76 2.25 -1.98 -1.03
N THR A 77 2.38 -3.31 -1.07
CA THR A 77 1.83 -4.20 -0.05
C THR A 77 2.95 -5.03 0.55
N ASN A 78 2.67 -5.59 1.72
CA ASN A 78 3.54 -6.51 2.47
C ASN A 78 3.46 -7.97 1.97
N ASN A 79 2.87 -8.26 0.80
CA ASN A 79 2.65 -9.62 0.31
C ASN A 79 3.94 -10.47 0.29
N SER A 80 5.09 -9.86 -0.04
CA SER A 80 6.37 -10.56 -0.02
C SER A 80 6.77 -11.00 1.40
N VAL A 81 6.47 -10.18 2.41
CA VAL A 81 6.72 -10.48 3.81
C VAL A 81 5.73 -11.53 4.32
N GLU A 82 4.46 -11.43 3.96
CA GLU A 82 3.44 -12.44 4.28
C GLU A 82 3.77 -13.79 3.66
N GLY A 83 4.18 -13.80 2.39
CA GLY A 83 4.65 -15.00 1.69
C GLY A 83 5.85 -15.62 2.38
N TRP A 84 6.79 -14.79 2.86
CA TRP A 84 7.93 -15.26 3.64
C TRP A 84 7.50 -15.86 4.98
N HIS A 85 6.66 -15.18 5.75
CA HIS A 85 6.11 -15.71 7.02
C HIS A 85 5.38 -17.03 6.83
N ASN A 86 4.56 -17.15 5.77
CA ASN A 86 3.83 -18.37 5.46
C ASN A 86 4.78 -19.53 5.14
N CYS A 87 5.80 -19.29 4.31
CA CYS A 87 6.81 -20.30 3.98
C CYS A 87 7.63 -20.71 5.21
N PHE A 88 8.04 -19.74 6.03
CA PHE A 88 8.81 -19.99 7.24
C PHE A 88 8.00 -20.77 8.28
N SER A 89 6.72 -20.43 8.47
CA SER A 89 5.79 -21.17 9.33
C SER A 89 5.62 -22.62 8.85
N ALA A 90 5.46 -22.82 7.53
CA ALA A 90 5.41 -24.16 6.95
C ALA A 90 6.70 -24.96 7.20
N MET A 91 7.88 -24.32 7.18
CA MET A 91 9.16 -24.95 7.49
C MET A 91 9.25 -25.42 8.96
N LEU A 92 8.52 -24.76 9.86
CA LEU A 92 8.34 -25.14 11.25
C LEU A 92 7.20 -26.16 11.45
N ASN A 93 6.71 -26.77 10.37
CA ASN A 93 5.54 -27.67 10.34
C ASN A 93 4.27 -27.02 10.90
N SER A 94 4.11 -25.71 10.70
CA SER A 94 2.97 -24.93 11.21
C SER A 94 2.77 -25.06 12.72
N SER A 95 3.84 -25.34 13.47
CA SER A 95 3.79 -25.44 14.92
C SER A 95 3.74 -24.05 15.55
N SER A 96 2.73 -23.79 16.39
CA SER A 96 2.64 -22.54 17.15
C SER A 96 3.76 -22.38 18.19
N HIS A 97 4.39 -23.48 18.60
CA HIS A 97 5.43 -23.51 19.63
C HIS A 97 6.56 -24.47 19.25
N PRO A 98 7.39 -24.13 18.23
CA PRO A 98 8.53 -24.94 17.88
C PRO A 98 9.56 -24.92 19.01
N THR A 99 10.25 -26.04 19.23
CA THR A 99 11.41 -26.06 20.13
C THR A 99 12.50 -25.16 19.57
N ILE A 100 13.36 -24.62 20.45
CA ILE A 100 14.48 -23.77 20.03
C ILE A 100 15.36 -24.46 18.97
N TRP A 101 15.56 -25.77 19.07
CA TRP A 101 16.31 -26.55 18.09
C TRP A 101 15.64 -26.62 16.72
N LYS A 102 14.32 -26.83 16.66
CA LYS A 102 13.56 -26.79 15.40
C LYS A 102 13.63 -25.40 14.77
N PHE A 103 13.54 -24.36 15.59
CA PHE A 103 13.66 -22.98 15.13
C PHE A 103 15.05 -22.66 14.55
N ILE A 104 16.13 -23.03 15.26
CA ILE A 104 17.51 -22.87 14.76
C ILE A 104 17.69 -23.60 13.43
N ASN A 105 17.22 -24.84 13.31
CA ASN A 105 17.32 -25.60 12.08
C ASN A 105 16.55 -24.96 10.91
N ALA A 106 15.37 -24.39 11.17
CA ALA A 106 14.61 -23.65 10.16
C ALA A 106 15.36 -22.38 9.70
N LEU A 107 15.95 -21.61 10.63
CA LEU A 107 16.77 -20.45 10.28
C LEU A 107 17.98 -20.82 9.42
N GLN A 108 18.65 -21.94 9.72
CA GLN A 108 19.77 -22.43 8.91
C GLN A 108 19.34 -22.79 7.50
N LYS A 109 18.21 -23.49 7.35
CA LYS A 109 17.62 -23.82 6.04
C LYS A 109 17.23 -22.56 5.26
N GLU A 110 16.58 -21.61 5.90
CA GLU A 110 16.18 -20.34 5.28
C GLU A 110 17.40 -19.55 4.79
N LYS A 111 18.48 -19.50 5.58
CA LYS A 111 19.76 -18.91 5.17
C LYS A 111 20.34 -19.59 3.93
N GLN A 112 20.28 -20.93 3.86
CA GLN A 112 20.76 -21.67 2.70
C GLN A 112 19.93 -21.36 1.45
N LEU A 113 18.60 -21.36 1.56
CA LEU A 113 17.69 -21.01 0.47
C LEU A 113 17.93 -19.58 -0.04
N ASN A 114 18.07 -18.61 0.86
CA ASN A 114 18.36 -17.23 0.46
C ASN A 114 19.72 -17.07 -0.22
N ARG A 115 20.76 -17.77 0.25
CA ARG A 115 22.05 -17.80 -0.43
C ARG A 115 21.95 -18.36 -1.85
N MET A 116 21.16 -19.42 -2.04
CA MET A 116 20.92 -19.99 -3.37
C MET A 116 20.19 -18.99 -4.27
N LYS A 117 19.12 -18.35 -3.79
CA LYS A 117 18.40 -17.31 -4.53
C LYS A 117 19.30 -16.15 -4.94
N ILE A 118 20.16 -15.66 -4.03
CA ILE A 118 21.12 -14.60 -4.34
C ILE A 118 22.08 -15.04 -5.45
N LYS A 119 22.63 -16.26 -5.37
CA LYS A 119 23.51 -16.80 -6.43
C LYS A 119 22.79 -16.91 -7.77
N GLN A 120 21.54 -17.36 -7.79
CA GLN A 120 20.73 -17.41 -9.01
C GLN A 120 20.51 -16.01 -9.59
N TYR A 121 20.18 -15.04 -8.75
CA TYR A 121 19.98 -13.66 -9.15
C TYR A 121 21.27 -13.05 -9.75
N VAL A 122 22.42 -13.25 -9.10
CA VAL A 122 23.73 -12.80 -9.60
C VAL A 122 24.08 -13.48 -10.93
N ALA A 123 23.64 -14.72 -11.14
CA ALA A 123 23.79 -15.43 -12.41
C ALA A 123 22.77 -15.00 -13.50
N GLY A 124 21.94 -13.99 -13.24
CA GLY A 124 20.93 -13.48 -14.18
C GLY A 124 19.63 -14.27 -14.22
N MET A 125 19.44 -15.24 -13.32
CA MET A 125 18.19 -15.98 -13.18
C MET A 125 17.21 -15.20 -12.31
N GLU A 126 16.54 -14.21 -12.90
CA GLU A 126 15.52 -13.44 -12.19
C GLU A 126 14.21 -14.23 -12.03
N PRO A 127 13.54 -14.14 -10.86
CA PRO A 127 12.22 -14.74 -10.68
C PRO A 127 11.21 -14.09 -11.63
N SER A 128 10.47 -14.93 -12.35
CA SER A 128 9.45 -14.44 -13.28
C SER A 128 8.27 -13.86 -12.49
N SER A 129 7.91 -12.61 -12.79
CA SER A 129 6.63 -12.05 -12.35
C SER A 129 5.60 -12.18 -13.47
N LYS A 130 4.33 -12.39 -13.11
CA LYS A 130 3.26 -12.46 -14.09
C LYS A 130 3.16 -11.13 -14.84
N LYS A 131 3.12 -11.20 -16.17
CA LYS A 131 3.04 -10.03 -17.07
C LYS A 131 1.94 -9.05 -16.66
N ILE A 132 0.76 -9.57 -16.29
CA ILE A 132 -0.39 -8.78 -15.84
C ILE A 132 0.03 -7.79 -14.73
N TYR A 133 0.75 -8.22 -13.70
CA TYR A 133 1.13 -7.33 -12.60
C TYR A 133 2.17 -6.28 -13.01
N LYS A 134 3.09 -6.61 -13.92
CA LYS A 134 4.04 -5.64 -14.49
C LYS A 134 3.29 -4.54 -15.22
N ASP A 135 2.35 -4.93 -16.08
CA ASP A 135 1.57 -3.98 -16.89
C ASP A 135 0.70 -3.07 -16.00
N TRP A 136 0.06 -3.62 -14.96
CA TRP A 136 -0.71 -2.82 -13.99
C TRP A 136 0.17 -1.85 -13.20
N ASN A 137 1.32 -2.28 -12.69
CA ASN A 137 2.25 -1.41 -11.98
C ASN A 137 2.75 -0.27 -12.88
N ALA A 138 3.11 -0.58 -14.13
CA ALA A 138 3.55 0.41 -15.10
C ALA A 138 2.47 1.46 -15.40
N LYS A 139 1.20 1.03 -15.56
CA LYS A 139 0.07 1.94 -15.76
C LYS A 139 -0.13 2.89 -14.56
N ILE A 140 -0.13 2.34 -13.35
CA ILE A 140 -0.31 3.14 -12.12
C ILE A 140 0.84 4.12 -11.95
N LYS A 141 2.07 3.67 -12.20
CA LYS A 141 3.27 4.52 -12.16
C LYS A 141 3.19 5.66 -13.15
N LYS A 142 2.79 5.37 -14.39
CA LYS A 142 2.58 6.41 -15.41
C LYS A 142 1.58 7.47 -14.95
N ILE A 143 0.45 7.05 -14.36
CA ILE A 143 -0.56 7.98 -13.85
C ILE A 143 -0.03 8.84 -12.69
N CYS A 144 0.73 8.24 -11.76
CA CYS A 144 1.28 8.97 -10.61
C CYS A 144 2.35 9.99 -11.01
N ILE A 145 3.23 9.63 -11.96
CA ILE A 145 4.27 10.53 -12.47
C ILE A 145 3.64 11.69 -13.26
N ASP A 146 2.59 11.40 -14.02
CA ASP A 146 1.87 12.37 -14.85
C ASP A 146 0.82 13.18 -14.07
N TYR A 147 0.83 13.10 -12.73
CA TYR A 147 -0.21 13.69 -11.90
C TYR A 147 -0.33 15.22 -12.09
N GLU A 148 0.79 15.94 -12.15
CA GLU A 148 0.80 17.41 -12.27
C GLU A 148 0.32 17.90 -13.65
N ASN A 149 0.48 17.09 -14.69
CA ASN A 149 0.09 17.46 -16.06
C ASN A 149 -1.37 17.11 -16.38
N ARG A 150 -2.05 16.38 -15.48
CA ARG A 150 -3.44 15.98 -15.66
C ARG A 150 -4.35 17.07 -15.12
N THR A 151 -5.00 17.79 -16.02
CA THR A 151 -6.07 18.71 -15.63
C THR A 151 -7.30 17.92 -15.19
N ILE A 152 -8.03 18.49 -14.23
CA ILE A 152 -9.34 18.02 -13.77
C ILE A 152 -10.36 18.79 -14.63
N ASP A 153 -10.38 18.52 -15.93
CA ASP A 153 -11.41 19.02 -16.84
C ASP A 153 -12.33 17.87 -17.26
#